data_AF-A0A8H4UMI0-F1
#
_entry.id   AF-A0A8H4UMI0-F1
#
_cell.length_a   1.000
_cell.length_b   1.000
_cell.length_c   1.000
_cell.angle_alpha   90.00
_cell.angle_beta   90.00
_cell.angle_gamma   90.00
#
_symmetry.space_group_name_H-M   'P 1'
#
loop_
_entity.id
_entity.type
_entity.pdbx_description
1 polymer ?
#
loop_
_entity_poly.entity_id
_entity_poly.type
_entity_poly.pdbx_seq_one_letter_code
_entity_poly.pdbx_strand_id
1 'polypeptide(L)'
;MGSLKTILLLILFISFMVFVAFFGRLPALRRTPIAALHRLIWIHIPKAVLAIDQLLTGGRVWRYLSRFGNYMLHERHWTVVIFFLLILSIAEYLYLPQVWPKIGAFTKFTAAITVVLPYLFLYLACSADPGYITPENHAYYLSLYPYDHALFHPGHVCRTCRLLKPARSKHCSICGHCVAKADHHCIFINSCVGYGNQHYFVLLLASTAFLCTYGGVLGLSLLTVDIQRWNPQWTLWKPSGMTLTEYMAGLGWGIQYNVNMGASTLLAALTAPLVWGLLLYTIYLIYCGTTTNETLKWSEWREDMRDGFAFRRPMPANRLKNERVEPRYTRWPVEVVQILVTTQDGQPPRDDAPLPGEGPWERVWSLGDVENLYDMGFWDNVVDVCELSKIEQGATLLDGIEPVESTQRQGTNMSRPYPFRRFQKVGLLSLTALFFGGLTLMLVGVNALTGPLGLPYDAPTGENQPRWLSLEPPILACDSWEWAWDACL
;
A
#
# COMPACT_ATOMS: atom_id res chain seq x y z
N MET A 1 -26.05 11.88 30.88
CA MET A 1 -25.75 12.85 29.78
C MET A 1 -24.35 13.47 29.85
N GLY A 2 -23.67 13.52 31.01
CA GLY A 2 -22.32 14.13 31.11
C GLY A 2 -21.23 13.40 30.30
N SER A 3 -21.09 12.08 30.47
CA SER A 3 -19.98 11.33 29.87
C SER A 3 -20.03 11.27 28.34
N LEU A 4 -21.21 11.10 27.73
CA LEU A 4 -21.38 11.11 26.27
C LEU A 4 -21.03 12.47 25.67
N LYS A 5 -21.45 13.57 26.32
CA LYS A 5 -21.09 14.93 25.91
C LYS A 5 -19.58 15.13 25.98
N THR A 6 -18.93 14.67 27.05
CA THR A 6 -17.47 14.76 27.20
C THR A 6 -16.75 13.97 26.11
N ILE A 7 -17.18 12.73 25.81
CA ILE A 7 -16.60 11.90 24.75
C ILE A 7 -16.79 12.55 23.38
N LEU A 8 -17.98 13.06 23.06
CA LEU A 8 -18.25 13.74 21.80
C LEU A 8 -17.40 15.01 21.63
N LEU A 9 -17.29 15.82 22.70
CA LEU A 9 -16.43 17.01 22.69
C LEU A 9 -14.95 16.63 22.50
N LEU A 10 -14.49 15.55 23.13
CA LEU A 10 -13.14 15.04 22.94
C LEU A 10 -12.90 14.57 21.50
N ILE A 11 -13.83 13.81 20.92
CA ILE A 11 -13.74 13.36 19.52
C ILE A 11 -13.70 14.56 18.57
N LEU A 12 -14.63 15.51 18.73
CA LEU A 12 -14.67 16.72 17.91
C LEU A 12 -13.39 17.55 18.04
N PHE A 13 -12.86 17.66 19.26
CA PHE A 13 -11.60 18.34 19.51
C PHE A 13 -10.42 17.65 18.83
N ILE A 14 -10.27 16.33 19.00
CA ILE A 14 -9.20 15.55 18.36
C ILE A 14 -9.32 15.65 16.83
N SER A 15 -10.51 15.43 16.27
CA SER A 15 -10.75 15.54 14.83
C SER A 15 -10.43 16.94 14.29
N PHE A 16 -10.79 18.00 15.03
CA PHE A 16 -10.43 19.36 14.66
C PHE A 16 -8.92 19.62 14.73
N MET A 17 -8.22 19.11 15.75
CA MET A 17 -6.76 19.21 15.85
C MET A 17 -6.06 18.46 14.71
N VAL A 18 -6.53 17.25 14.37
CA VAL A 18 -6.05 16.47 13.22
C VAL A 18 -6.27 17.25 11.93
N PHE A 19 -7.47 17.84 11.73
CA PHE A 19 -7.76 18.68 10.58
C PHE A 19 -6.82 19.89 10.48
N VAL A 20 -6.59 20.60 11.59
CA VAL A 20 -5.66 21.75 11.63
C VAL A 20 -4.24 21.30 11.30
N ALA A 21 -3.78 20.17 11.81
CA ALA A 21 -2.45 19.64 11.56
C ALA A 21 -2.24 19.30 10.07
N PHE A 22 -3.19 18.62 9.43
CA PHE A 22 -3.04 18.20 8.03
C PHE A 22 -3.35 19.32 7.03
N PHE A 23 -4.44 20.06 7.22
CA PHE A 23 -4.95 21.01 6.23
C PHE A 23 -4.47 22.45 6.47
N GLY A 24 -3.97 22.78 7.67
CA GLY A 24 -3.53 24.13 8.00
C GLY A 24 -2.36 24.67 7.18
N ARG A 25 -1.63 23.79 6.49
CA ARG A 25 -0.55 24.14 5.55
C ARG A 25 -1.02 24.47 4.13
N LEU A 26 -2.27 24.18 3.78
CA LEU A 26 -2.77 24.34 2.41
C LEU A 26 -2.79 25.82 1.97
N PRO A 27 -2.39 26.14 0.72
CA PRO A 27 -2.44 27.50 0.19
C PRO A 27 -3.82 28.16 0.32
N ALA A 28 -4.89 27.40 0.07
CA ALA A 28 -6.28 27.86 0.19
C ALA A 28 -6.65 28.37 1.60
N LEU A 29 -6.04 27.80 2.65
CA LEU A 29 -6.32 28.13 4.04
C LEU A 29 -5.33 29.14 4.64
N ARG A 30 -4.32 29.60 3.87
CA ARG A 30 -3.18 30.40 4.37
C ARG A 30 -3.58 31.68 5.13
N ARG A 31 -4.71 32.30 4.75
CA ARG A 31 -5.26 33.53 5.37
C ARG A 31 -6.37 33.28 6.41
N THR A 32 -6.60 32.03 6.80
CA THR A 32 -7.66 31.66 7.74
C THR A 32 -7.12 31.49 9.17
N PRO A 33 -7.99 31.49 10.19
CA PRO A 33 -7.62 31.14 11.56
C PRO A 33 -7.01 29.74 11.68
N ILE A 34 -7.38 28.81 10.79
CA ILE A 34 -6.84 27.44 10.76
C ILE A 34 -5.34 27.47 10.49
N ALA A 35 -4.90 28.24 9.48
CA ALA A 35 -3.47 28.39 9.20
C ALA A 35 -2.73 29.15 10.30
N ALA A 36 -3.39 30.12 10.95
CA ALA A 36 -2.81 30.79 12.12
C ALA A 36 -2.60 29.82 13.29
N LEU A 37 -3.59 28.96 13.57
CA LEU A 37 -3.50 27.92 14.60
C LEU A 37 -2.44 26.86 14.26
N HIS A 38 -2.34 26.43 13.01
CA HIS A 38 -1.27 25.54 12.55
C HIS A 38 0.11 26.18 12.77
N ARG A 39 0.30 27.46 12.41
CA ARG A 39 1.57 28.17 12.67
C ARG A 39 1.84 28.29 14.17
N LEU A 40 0.81 28.55 14.98
CA LEU A 40 0.96 28.59 16.44
C LEU A 40 1.48 27.24 16.95
N ILE A 41 0.82 26.14 16.60
CA ILE A 41 1.14 24.79 17.10
C ILE A 41 2.48 24.29 16.58
N TRP A 42 2.78 24.44 15.29
CA TRP A 42 3.92 23.77 14.66
C TRP A 42 5.15 24.66 14.46
N ILE A 43 5.01 25.98 14.63
CA ILE A 43 6.12 26.92 14.46
C ILE A 43 6.38 27.68 15.77
N HIS A 44 5.36 28.35 16.31
CA HIS A 44 5.57 29.25 17.45
C HIS A 44 5.75 28.52 18.78
N ILE A 45 4.93 27.51 19.09
CA ILE A 45 5.06 26.71 20.31
C ILE A 45 6.44 26.00 20.36
N PRO A 46 6.90 25.28 19.31
CA PRO A 46 8.23 24.69 19.30
C PRO A 46 9.36 25.71 19.49
N LYS A 47 9.27 26.89 18.88
CA LYS A 47 10.25 27.97 19.07
C LYS A 47 10.25 28.50 20.51
N ALA A 48 9.07 28.65 21.12
CA ALA A 48 8.95 29.07 22.52
C ALA A 48 9.53 28.02 23.47
N VAL A 49 9.25 26.73 23.25
CA VAL A 49 9.82 25.61 24.01
C VAL A 49 11.35 25.59 23.87
N LEU A 50 11.89 25.80 22.67
CA LEU A 50 13.32 25.92 22.43
C LEU A 50 13.94 27.11 23.18
N ALA A 51 13.28 28.28 23.18
CA ALA A 51 13.78 29.45 23.91
C ALA A 51 13.80 29.21 25.43
N ILE A 52 12.77 28.55 25.97
CA ILE A 52 12.72 28.15 27.38
C ILE A 52 13.84 27.14 27.69
N ASP A 53 14.06 26.15 26.82
CA ASP A 53 15.14 25.17 27.00
C ASP A 53 16.55 25.80 26.90
N GLN A 54 16.72 26.79 26.02
CA GLN A 54 17.94 27.59 25.96
C GLN A 54 18.20 28.32 27.28
N LEU A 55 17.16 28.90 27.87
CA LEU A 55 17.26 29.59 29.16
C LEU A 55 17.56 28.63 30.33
N LEU A 56 16.87 27.50 30.39
CA LEU A 56 16.93 26.59 31.55
C LEU A 56 18.08 25.58 31.48
N THR A 57 18.41 25.05 30.30
CA THR A 57 19.39 23.94 30.17
C THR A 57 20.52 24.23 29.19
N GLY A 58 20.52 25.39 28.54
CA GLY A 58 21.44 25.71 27.45
C GLY A 58 21.13 24.95 26.16
N GLY A 59 19.85 24.64 25.92
CA GLY A 59 19.40 23.96 24.70
C GLY A 59 19.73 22.47 24.68
N ARG A 60 19.99 21.84 25.83
CA ARG A 60 20.39 20.44 25.92
C ARG A 60 19.20 19.51 25.69
N VAL A 61 18.04 19.80 26.28
CA VAL A 61 16.85 18.96 26.16
C VAL A 61 16.35 18.98 24.73
N TRP A 62 16.24 20.14 24.10
CA TRP A 62 15.81 20.25 22.72
C TRP A 62 16.75 19.55 21.76
N ARG A 63 18.07 19.68 21.93
CA ARG A 63 19.05 18.94 21.11
C ARG A 63 18.88 17.43 21.26
N TYR A 64 18.64 16.94 22.47
CA TYR A 64 18.39 15.53 22.71
C TYR A 64 17.08 15.07 22.05
N LEU A 65 15.98 15.78 22.30
CA LEU A 65 14.65 15.46 21.74
C LEU A 65 14.63 15.54 20.21
N SER A 66 15.28 16.54 19.62
CA SER A 66 15.36 16.68 18.15
C SER A 66 16.24 15.60 17.52
N ARG A 67 17.36 15.22 18.16
CA ARG A 67 18.16 14.05 17.71
C ARG A 67 17.37 12.76 17.82
N PHE A 68 16.70 12.53 18.95
CA PHE A 68 15.84 11.36 19.13
C PHE A 68 14.69 11.35 18.13
N GLY A 69 14.01 12.47 17.91
CA GLY A 69 12.95 12.60 16.92
C GLY A 69 13.45 12.36 15.49
N ASN A 70 14.61 12.89 15.12
CA ASN A 70 15.23 12.62 13.82
C ASN A 70 15.59 11.15 13.66
N TYR A 71 16.21 10.53 14.67
CA TYR A 71 16.47 9.09 14.69
C TYR A 71 15.17 8.28 14.53
N MET A 72 14.12 8.67 15.26
CA MET A 72 12.83 7.97 15.27
C MET A 72 12.00 8.12 13.98
N LEU A 73 12.22 9.19 13.21
CA LEU A 73 11.40 9.51 12.03
C LEU A 73 12.15 9.40 10.70
N HIS A 74 13.47 9.53 10.70
CA HIS A 74 14.28 9.63 9.49
C HIS A 74 15.42 8.59 9.43
N GLU A 75 15.57 7.74 10.44
CA GLU A 75 16.54 6.65 10.45
C GLU A 75 15.87 5.29 10.59
N ARG A 76 16.61 4.24 10.23
CA ARG A 76 16.13 2.86 10.29
C ARG A 76 16.26 2.33 11.71
N HIS A 77 15.15 1.90 12.31
CA HIS A 77 15.15 1.29 13.65
C HIS A 77 14.06 0.24 13.83
N TRP A 78 14.28 -0.71 14.73
CA TRP A 78 13.34 -1.81 14.97
C TRP A 78 12.15 -1.43 15.87
N THR A 79 12.10 -0.21 16.42
CA THR A 79 11.09 0.19 17.42
C THR A 79 9.65 -0.01 16.93
N VAL A 80 9.34 0.38 15.70
CA VAL A 80 7.98 0.24 15.14
C VAL A 80 7.61 -1.22 14.87
N VAL A 81 8.56 -2.03 14.40
CA VAL A 81 8.36 -3.48 14.21
C VAL A 81 8.14 -4.18 15.55
N ILE A 82 8.94 -3.86 16.56
CA ILE A 82 8.78 -4.38 17.93
C ILE A 82 7.43 -3.97 18.48
N PHE A 83 7.04 -2.70 18.32
CA PHE A 83 5.73 -2.21 18.75
C PHE A 83 4.57 -2.96 18.07
N PHE A 84 4.66 -3.18 16.75
CA PHE A 84 3.67 -3.94 15.99
C PHE A 84 3.58 -5.40 16.49
N LEU A 85 4.72 -6.06 16.68
CA LEU A 85 4.80 -7.41 17.24
C LEU A 85 4.20 -7.50 18.65
N LEU A 86 4.50 -6.52 19.52
CA LEU A 86 3.95 -6.47 20.87
C LEU A 86 2.43 -6.31 20.85
N ILE A 87 1.89 -5.42 20.02
CA ILE A 87 0.42 -5.27 19.89
C ILE A 87 -0.20 -6.59 19.45
N LEU A 88 0.36 -7.23 18.42
CA LEU A 88 -0.15 -8.48 17.86
C LEU A 88 -0.14 -9.60 18.91
N SER A 89 1.02 -9.85 19.52
CA SER A 89 1.20 -10.92 20.49
C SER A 89 0.43 -10.69 21.79
N ILE A 90 0.35 -9.45 22.29
CA ILE A 90 -0.44 -9.15 23.50
C ILE A 90 -1.93 -9.31 23.21
N ALA A 91 -2.43 -8.83 22.07
CA ALA A 91 -3.83 -8.97 21.71
C ALA A 91 -4.23 -10.46 21.61
N GLU A 92 -3.39 -11.28 21.00
CA GLU A 92 -3.57 -12.73 20.88
C GLU A 92 -3.50 -13.43 22.24
N TYR A 93 -2.54 -13.08 23.09
CA TYR A 93 -2.40 -13.61 24.45
C TYR A 93 -3.64 -13.31 25.32
N LEU A 94 -4.21 -12.11 25.20
CA LEU A 94 -5.43 -11.75 25.90
C LEU A 94 -6.67 -12.48 25.33
N TYR A 95 -6.71 -12.66 24.01
CA TYR A 95 -7.88 -13.18 23.29
C TYR A 95 -7.98 -14.70 23.31
N LEU A 96 -6.91 -15.41 22.93
CA LEU A 96 -6.93 -16.86 22.68
C LEU A 96 -7.34 -17.68 23.90
N PRO A 97 -6.86 -17.45 25.14
CA PRO A 97 -7.28 -18.24 26.30
C PRO A 97 -8.79 -18.16 26.59
N GLN A 98 -9.44 -17.06 26.22
CA GLN A 98 -10.88 -16.84 26.43
C GLN A 98 -11.73 -17.53 25.35
N VAL A 99 -11.18 -17.61 24.13
CA VAL A 99 -11.88 -18.11 22.93
C VAL A 99 -11.62 -19.60 22.70
N TRP A 100 -10.39 -20.07 22.92
CA TRP A 100 -9.95 -21.43 22.61
C TRP A 100 -10.81 -22.55 23.22
N PRO A 101 -11.29 -22.45 24.48
CA PRO A 101 -12.17 -23.46 25.06
C PRO A 101 -13.57 -23.48 24.45
N LYS A 102 -14.01 -22.37 23.82
CA LYS A 102 -15.38 -22.17 23.31
C LYS A 102 -15.56 -22.63 21.85
N ILE A 103 -14.48 -22.99 21.15
CA ILE A 103 -14.51 -23.26 19.70
C ILE A 103 -14.13 -24.70 19.34
N GLY A 104 -14.68 -25.17 18.22
CA GLY A 104 -14.45 -26.53 17.69
C GLY A 104 -13.04 -26.73 17.09
N ALA A 105 -12.68 -27.99 16.81
CA ALA A 105 -11.35 -28.36 16.31
C ALA A 105 -11.00 -27.70 14.97
N PHE A 106 -11.95 -27.62 14.03
CA PHE A 106 -11.74 -26.98 12.74
C PHE A 106 -11.49 -25.46 12.87
N THR A 107 -12.24 -24.79 13.75
CA THR A 107 -12.02 -23.36 14.05
C THR A 107 -10.65 -23.16 14.71
N LYS A 108 -10.22 -24.04 15.61
CA LYS A 108 -8.86 -23.99 16.20
C LYS A 108 -7.77 -24.11 15.13
N PHE A 109 -7.93 -25.04 14.20
CA PHE A 109 -6.99 -25.24 13.10
C PHE A 109 -6.89 -23.99 12.21
N THR A 110 -8.03 -23.45 11.76
CA THR A 110 -8.05 -22.24 10.93
C THR A 110 -7.54 -21.00 11.68
N ALA A 111 -7.90 -20.85 12.97
CA ALA A 111 -7.38 -19.78 13.82
C ALA A 111 -5.86 -19.85 13.98
N ALA A 112 -5.28 -21.04 14.16
CA ALA A 112 -3.84 -21.21 14.26
C ALA A 112 -3.10 -20.77 12.99
N ILE A 113 -3.63 -21.09 11.81
CA ILE A 113 -3.08 -20.62 10.53
C ILE A 113 -3.16 -19.10 10.46
N THR A 114 -4.33 -18.53 10.71
CA THR A 114 -4.56 -17.08 10.61
C THR A 114 -3.68 -16.29 11.58
N VAL A 115 -3.41 -16.81 12.78
CA VAL A 115 -2.50 -16.20 13.75
C VAL A 115 -1.04 -16.24 13.26
N VAL A 116 -0.59 -17.35 12.67
CA VAL A 116 0.83 -17.52 12.29
C VAL A 116 1.21 -16.72 11.03
N LEU A 117 0.31 -16.61 10.05
CA LEU A 117 0.65 -16.03 8.73
C LEU A 117 1.16 -14.58 8.80
N PRO A 118 0.57 -13.65 9.58
CA PRO A 118 1.09 -12.28 9.69
C PRO A 118 2.53 -12.22 10.22
N TYR A 119 2.89 -13.06 11.20
CA TYR A 119 4.27 -13.12 11.70
C TYR A 119 5.24 -13.62 10.63
N LEU A 120 4.84 -14.66 9.88
CA LEU A 120 5.65 -15.21 8.80
C LEU A 120 5.89 -14.16 7.71
N PHE A 121 4.84 -13.52 7.21
CA PHE A 121 4.97 -12.53 6.13
C PHE A 121 5.61 -11.23 6.61
N LEU A 122 5.47 -10.85 7.88
CA LEU A 122 6.24 -9.76 8.46
C LEU A 122 7.73 -10.10 8.46
N TYR A 123 8.10 -11.29 8.93
CA TYR A 123 9.49 -11.74 8.90
C TYR A 123 10.06 -11.74 7.48
N LEU A 124 9.33 -12.29 6.52
CA LEU A 124 9.75 -12.34 5.11
C LEU A 124 9.88 -10.93 4.52
N ALA A 125 8.91 -10.03 4.75
CA ALA A 125 8.96 -8.67 4.25
C ALA A 125 10.12 -7.85 4.87
N CYS A 126 10.41 -8.04 6.16
CA CYS A 126 11.52 -7.40 6.86
C CYS A 126 12.89 -7.91 6.40
N SER A 127 12.99 -9.21 6.09
CA SER A 127 14.27 -9.88 5.85
C SER A 127 14.66 -9.96 4.38
N ALA A 128 13.67 -9.88 3.47
CA ALA A 128 13.92 -9.88 2.04
C ALA A 128 14.64 -8.59 1.59
N ASP A 129 15.55 -8.75 0.62
CA ASP A 129 16.12 -7.60 -0.08
C ASP A 129 15.02 -6.96 -0.94
N PRO A 130 14.67 -5.67 -0.72
CA PRO A 130 13.67 -4.99 -1.54
C PRO A 130 14.12 -4.75 -2.99
N GLY A 131 15.37 -5.08 -3.32
CA GLY A 131 16.00 -4.83 -4.61
C GLY A 131 16.99 -3.68 -4.53
N TYR A 132 17.88 -3.71 -3.54
CA TYR A 132 18.97 -2.75 -3.41
C TYR A 132 19.92 -2.85 -4.60
N ILE A 133 20.11 -1.72 -5.27
CA ILE A 133 20.96 -1.62 -6.45
C ILE A 133 22.40 -1.36 -5.99
N THR A 134 23.27 -2.32 -6.28
CA THR A 134 24.71 -2.28 -6.05
C THR A 134 25.45 -2.29 -7.39
N PRO A 135 26.76 -1.99 -7.44
CA PRO A 135 27.53 -2.09 -8.69
C PRO A 135 27.45 -3.48 -9.34
N GLU A 136 27.40 -4.55 -8.55
CA GLU A 136 27.42 -5.94 -9.02
C GLU A 136 26.12 -6.34 -9.72
N ASN A 137 24.98 -5.88 -9.21
CA ASN A 137 23.66 -6.18 -9.79
C ASN A 137 23.10 -5.04 -10.66
N HIS A 138 23.87 -3.97 -10.85
CA HIS A 138 23.44 -2.75 -11.55
C HIS A 138 22.93 -3.03 -12.96
N ALA A 139 23.68 -3.82 -13.75
CA ALA A 139 23.32 -4.19 -15.12
C ALA A 139 22.00 -4.98 -15.18
N TYR A 140 21.76 -5.86 -14.20
CA TYR A 140 20.52 -6.63 -14.10
C TYR A 140 19.32 -5.68 -13.92
N TYR A 141 19.38 -4.78 -12.92
CA TYR A 141 18.29 -3.84 -12.66
C TYR A 141 18.10 -2.83 -13.78
N LEU A 142 19.18 -2.41 -14.44
CA LEU A 142 19.12 -1.54 -15.62
C LEU A 142 18.34 -2.21 -16.76
N SER A 143 18.46 -3.54 -16.92
CA SER A 143 17.77 -4.31 -17.95
C SER A 143 16.31 -4.65 -17.63
N LEU A 144 15.80 -4.42 -16.41
CA LEU A 144 14.45 -4.85 -16.04
C LEU A 144 13.36 -4.11 -16.82
N TYR A 145 13.42 -2.77 -16.79
CA TYR A 145 12.38 -1.90 -17.32
C TYR A 145 12.98 -0.87 -18.29
N PRO A 146 12.38 -0.63 -19.46
CA PRO A 146 12.74 0.49 -20.32
C PRO A 146 12.38 1.82 -19.66
N TYR A 147 13.07 2.89 -20.05
CA TYR A 147 12.68 4.24 -19.66
C TYR A 147 11.42 4.66 -20.42
N ASP A 148 10.42 5.17 -19.71
CA ASP A 148 9.15 5.61 -20.29
C ASP A 148 9.22 6.98 -20.97
N HIS A 149 10.33 7.70 -20.79
CA HIS A 149 10.49 9.08 -21.24
C HIS A 149 9.35 10.00 -20.76
N ALA A 150 8.74 9.67 -19.62
CA ALA A 150 7.73 10.48 -18.95
C ALA A 150 8.12 10.70 -17.48
N LEU A 151 8.10 9.65 -16.65
CA LEU A 151 8.54 9.73 -15.26
C LEU A 151 10.01 9.39 -15.07
N PHE A 152 10.58 8.63 -16.02
CA PHE A 152 11.92 8.09 -15.96
C PHE A 152 12.61 8.33 -17.30
N HIS A 153 13.61 9.21 -17.30
CA HIS A 153 14.46 9.47 -18.46
C HIS A 153 15.82 8.78 -18.30
N PRO A 154 16.48 8.39 -19.42
CA PRO A 154 17.83 7.85 -19.36
C PRO A 154 18.86 8.91 -18.93
N GLY A 155 19.99 8.45 -18.39
CA GLY A 155 21.14 9.31 -18.05
C GLY A 155 21.13 9.94 -16.65
N HIS A 156 20.08 9.75 -15.86
CA HIS A 156 20.06 10.24 -14.47
C HIS A 156 20.92 9.40 -13.54
N VAL A 157 21.98 9.99 -12.97
CA VAL A 157 22.85 9.34 -11.98
C VAL A 157 22.41 9.68 -10.55
N CYS A 158 22.35 8.69 -9.67
CA CYS A 158 22.14 8.94 -8.25
C CYS A 158 23.35 9.64 -7.64
N ARG A 159 23.17 10.81 -7.03
CA ARG A 159 24.27 11.58 -6.41
C ARG A 159 24.93 10.85 -5.23
N THR A 160 24.15 10.08 -4.48
CA THR A 160 24.62 9.33 -3.30
C THR A 160 25.29 8.03 -3.71
N CYS A 161 24.59 7.17 -4.46
CA CYS A 161 25.10 5.85 -4.86
C CYS A 161 26.10 5.90 -6.02
N ARG A 162 26.15 7.00 -6.78
CA ARG A 162 26.99 7.18 -7.99
C ARG A 162 26.76 6.14 -9.08
N LEU A 163 25.54 5.59 -9.14
CA LEU A 163 25.09 4.65 -10.16
C LEU A 163 24.05 5.32 -11.06
N LEU A 164 24.07 4.98 -12.35
CA LEU A 164 23.00 5.35 -13.28
C LEU A 164 21.68 4.75 -12.75
N LYS A 165 20.63 5.54 -12.61
CA LYS A 165 19.36 5.07 -12.05
C LYS A 165 18.59 4.23 -13.07
N PRO A 166 18.31 2.95 -12.80
CA PRO A 166 17.36 2.19 -13.60
C PRO A 166 15.97 2.85 -13.62
N ALA A 167 15.18 2.58 -14.66
CA ALA A 167 13.78 2.96 -14.68
C ALA A 167 13.05 2.39 -13.45
N ARG A 168 12.04 3.11 -12.96
CA ARG A 168 11.30 2.77 -11.72
C ARG A 168 12.11 2.73 -10.43
N SER A 169 13.38 3.14 -10.43
CA SER A 169 14.22 3.19 -9.23
C SER A 169 14.18 4.52 -8.48
N LYS A 170 14.36 4.47 -7.16
CA LYS A 170 14.48 5.64 -6.29
C LYS A 170 15.53 5.43 -5.21
N HIS A 171 16.28 6.48 -4.89
CA HIS A 171 17.16 6.49 -3.73
C HIS A 171 16.33 6.73 -2.47
N CYS A 172 16.41 5.81 -1.51
CA CYS A 172 15.83 5.99 -0.18
C CYS A 172 16.92 6.49 0.75
N SER A 173 16.76 7.70 1.30
CA SER A 173 17.72 8.26 2.26
C SER A 173 17.76 7.49 3.59
N ILE A 174 16.66 6.85 3.97
CA ILE A 174 16.56 6.05 5.20
C ILE A 174 17.35 4.74 5.06
N CYS A 175 17.20 4.05 3.92
CA CYS A 175 17.96 2.82 3.64
C CYS A 175 19.37 3.09 3.11
N GLY A 176 19.67 4.30 2.62
CA GLY A 176 20.97 4.68 2.06
C GLY A 176 21.26 4.10 0.66
N HIS A 177 20.27 3.50 -0.01
CA HIS A 177 20.45 2.78 -1.27
C HIS A 177 19.41 3.17 -2.31
N CYS A 178 19.76 3.00 -3.58
CA CYS A 178 18.77 2.96 -4.66
C CYS A 178 18.01 1.63 -4.61
N VAL A 179 16.69 1.68 -4.70
CA VAL A 179 15.80 0.51 -4.69
C VAL A 179 15.15 0.39 -6.06
N ALA A 180 15.18 -0.80 -6.65
CA ALA A 180 14.51 -1.11 -7.91
C ALA A 180 12.98 -1.21 -7.72
N LYS A 181 12.21 -0.75 -8.72
CA LYS A 181 10.74 -0.65 -8.67
C LYS A 181 10.26 -0.14 -7.29
N ALA A 182 10.84 0.98 -6.86
CA ALA A 182 10.68 1.46 -5.49
C ALA A 182 9.24 1.96 -5.26
N ASP A 183 8.54 1.34 -4.32
CA ASP A 183 7.19 1.74 -3.94
C ASP A 183 7.21 2.80 -2.84
N HIS A 184 7.66 2.42 -1.64
CA HIS A 184 7.84 3.34 -0.52
C HIS A 184 8.83 2.78 0.52
N HIS A 185 9.23 3.60 1.48
CA HIS A 185 9.89 3.11 2.69
C HIS A 185 8.84 2.83 3.75
N CYS A 186 8.75 1.59 4.23
CA CYS A 186 7.73 1.19 5.18
C CYS A 186 8.35 0.99 6.56
N ILE A 187 8.00 1.88 7.48
CA ILE A 187 8.46 1.82 8.87
C ILE A 187 7.98 0.54 9.60
N PHE A 188 6.87 -0.05 9.17
CA PHE A 188 6.28 -1.26 9.78
C PHE A 188 7.04 -2.56 9.44
N ILE A 189 7.85 -2.55 8.38
CA ILE A 189 8.77 -3.65 8.05
C ILE A 189 10.24 -3.24 8.16
N ASN A 190 10.50 -2.00 8.61
CA ASN A 190 11.84 -1.43 8.76
C ASN A 190 12.72 -1.58 7.50
N SER A 191 12.09 -1.50 6.32
CA SER A 191 12.71 -1.71 5.02
C SER A 191 11.92 -0.98 3.93
N CYS A 192 12.52 -0.84 2.75
CA CYS A 192 11.75 -0.43 1.58
C CYS A 192 10.81 -1.55 1.11
N VAL A 193 9.73 -1.15 0.46
CA VAL A 193 8.93 -2.02 -0.41
C VAL A 193 9.37 -1.72 -1.84
N GLY A 194 9.85 -2.75 -2.53
CA GLY A 194 10.37 -2.62 -3.90
C GLY A 194 10.28 -3.94 -4.66
N TYR A 195 11.01 -4.02 -5.77
CA TYR A 195 10.99 -5.17 -6.67
C TYR A 195 11.09 -6.54 -5.95
N GLY A 196 12.05 -6.69 -5.04
CA GLY A 196 12.37 -7.99 -4.42
C GLY A 196 11.47 -8.44 -3.27
N ASN A 197 10.61 -7.56 -2.72
CA ASN A 197 9.78 -7.90 -1.56
C ASN A 197 8.32 -7.41 -1.61
N GLN A 198 7.88 -6.81 -2.72
CA GLN A 198 6.51 -6.31 -2.87
C GLN A 198 5.46 -7.39 -2.64
N HIS A 199 5.68 -8.63 -3.10
CA HIS A 199 4.76 -9.74 -2.88
C HIS A 199 4.63 -10.13 -1.40
N TYR A 200 5.72 -10.11 -0.62
CA TYR A 200 5.65 -10.34 0.83
C TYR A 200 4.88 -9.24 1.55
N PHE A 201 5.03 -7.99 1.11
CA PHE A 201 4.26 -6.87 1.66
C PHE A 201 2.75 -7.04 1.39
N VAL A 202 2.36 -7.44 0.17
CA VAL A 202 0.95 -7.75 -0.16
C VAL A 202 0.43 -8.90 0.70
N LEU A 203 1.21 -9.97 0.88
CA LEU A 203 0.83 -11.12 1.70
C LEU A 203 0.75 -10.77 3.20
N LEU A 204 1.60 -9.86 3.69
CA LEU A 204 1.50 -9.31 5.04
C LEU A 204 0.20 -8.53 5.24
N LEU A 205 -0.15 -7.63 4.31
CA LEU A 205 -1.41 -6.89 4.37
C LEU A 205 -2.62 -7.83 4.32
N ALA A 206 -2.60 -8.81 3.41
CA ALA A 206 -3.65 -9.81 3.28
C ALA A 206 -3.82 -10.62 4.56
N SER A 207 -2.76 -11.26 5.06
CA SER A 207 -2.81 -12.07 6.27
C SER A 207 -3.25 -11.26 7.49
N THR A 208 -2.78 -10.01 7.63
CA THR A 208 -3.19 -9.12 8.73
C THR A 208 -4.67 -8.71 8.60
N ALA A 209 -5.14 -8.38 7.40
CA ALA A 209 -6.55 -8.07 7.15
C ALA A 209 -7.44 -9.27 7.51
N PHE A 210 -7.03 -10.48 7.11
CA PHE A 210 -7.73 -11.71 7.45
C PHE A 210 -7.72 -12.00 8.95
N LEU A 211 -6.60 -11.78 9.66
CA LEU A 211 -6.55 -11.94 11.11
C LEU A 211 -7.49 -10.98 11.83
N CYS A 212 -7.47 -9.69 11.48
CA CYS A 212 -8.36 -8.70 12.08
C CYS A 212 -9.84 -9.04 11.82
N THR A 213 -10.19 -9.41 10.57
CA THR A 213 -11.55 -9.81 10.23
C THR A 213 -11.96 -11.11 10.93
N TYR A 214 -11.11 -12.14 10.94
CA TYR A 214 -11.38 -13.42 11.57
C TYR A 214 -11.62 -13.27 13.08
N GLY A 215 -10.67 -12.62 13.77
CA GLY A 215 -10.76 -12.39 15.22
C GLY A 215 -11.91 -11.46 15.59
N GLY A 216 -12.16 -10.43 14.78
CA GLY A 216 -13.30 -9.53 14.96
C GLY A 216 -14.64 -10.24 14.82
N VAL A 217 -14.84 -11.00 13.74
CA VAL A 217 -16.09 -11.74 13.50
C VAL A 217 -16.29 -12.84 14.55
N LEU A 218 -15.28 -13.68 14.80
CA LEU A 218 -15.37 -14.74 15.81
C LEU A 218 -15.65 -14.17 17.20
N GLY A 219 -14.99 -13.07 17.54
CA GLY A 219 -15.17 -12.38 18.81
C GLY A 219 -16.58 -11.82 18.96
N LEU A 220 -17.09 -11.14 17.93
CA LEU A 220 -18.46 -10.62 17.91
C LEU A 220 -19.50 -11.74 18.00
N SER A 221 -19.28 -12.88 17.34
CA SER A 221 -20.17 -14.05 17.45
C SER A 221 -20.22 -14.59 18.88
N LEU A 222 -19.07 -14.74 19.54
CA LEU A 222 -19.01 -15.23 20.92
C LEU A 222 -19.59 -14.22 21.93
N LEU A 223 -19.31 -12.93 21.74
CA LEU A 223 -19.93 -11.86 22.53
C LEU A 223 -21.45 -11.86 22.38
N THR A 224 -21.96 -12.07 21.16
CA THR A 224 -23.40 -12.15 20.90
C THR A 224 -24.05 -13.29 21.70
N VAL A 225 -23.42 -14.47 21.72
CA VAL A 225 -23.90 -15.61 22.51
C VAL A 225 -23.90 -15.27 24.01
N ASP A 226 -22.83 -14.64 24.51
CA ASP A 226 -22.73 -14.27 25.92
C ASP A 226 -23.78 -13.20 26.30
N ILE A 227 -24.05 -12.20 25.45
CA ILE A 227 -25.10 -11.19 25.66
C ILE A 227 -26.49 -11.81 25.62
N GLN A 228 -26.75 -12.71 24.67
CA GLN A 228 -28.06 -13.37 24.52
C GLN A 228 -28.46 -14.23 25.71
N ARG A 229 -27.49 -14.76 26.47
CA ARG A 229 -27.76 -15.47 27.72
C ARG A 229 -28.38 -14.57 28.80
N TRP A 230 -28.04 -13.28 28.79
CA TRP A 230 -28.58 -12.30 29.72
C TRP A 230 -29.82 -11.58 29.16
N ASN A 231 -29.79 -11.23 27.87
CA ASN A 231 -30.88 -10.60 27.15
C ASN A 231 -31.15 -11.33 25.83
N PRO A 232 -32.08 -12.30 25.81
CA PRO A 232 -32.39 -13.10 24.61
C PRO A 232 -32.87 -12.29 23.41
N GLN A 233 -33.35 -11.06 23.62
CA GLN A 233 -33.78 -10.17 22.54
C GLN A 233 -32.62 -9.45 21.86
N TRP A 234 -31.42 -9.49 22.44
CA TRP A 234 -30.26 -8.81 21.87
C TRP A 234 -29.72 -9.56 20.64
N THR A 235 -29.44 -8.83 19.58
CA THR A 235 -28.84 -9.34 18.35
C THR A 235 -27.80 -8.35 17.84
N LEU A 236 -26.96 -8.75 16.87
CA LEU A 236 -25.92 -7.88 16.31
C LEU A 236 -26.47 -6.59 15.67
N TRP A 237 -27.72 -6.63 15.18
CA TRP A 237 -28.40 -5.48 14.61
C TRP A 237 -29.51 -5.06 15.55
N LYS A 238 -29.45 -3.81 16.06
CA LYS A 238 -30.40 -3.32 17.05
C LYS A 238 -31.86 -3.62 16.65
N PRO A 239 -32.60 -4.43 17.42
CA PRO A 239 -34.02 -4.67 17.18
C PRO A 239 -34.84 -3.38 17.22
N SER A 240 -35.91 -3.30 16.43
CA SER A 240 -36.79 -2.12 16.38
C SER A 240 -37.43 -1.81 17.74
N GLY A 241 -37.74 -2.85 18.53
CA GLY A 241 -38.35 -2.72 19.86
C GLY A 241 -37.39 -2.33 21.00
N MET A 242 -36.09 -2.19 20.74
CA MET A 242 -35.08 -1.88 21.76
C MET A 242 -34.58 -0.43 21.61
N THR A 243 -34.45 0.29 22.71
CA THR A 243 -33.86 1.63 22.68
C THR A 243 -32.36 1.58 22.39
N LEU A 244 -31.79 2.68 21.86
CA LEU A 244 -30.35 2.74 21.62
C LEU A 244 -29.54 2.58 22.91
N THR A 245 -30.04 3.12 24.02
CA THR A 245 -29.39 3.03 25.33
C THR A 245 -29.33 1.59 25.83
N GLU A 246 -30.44 0.84 25.77
CA GLU A 246 -30.48 -0.58 26.15
C GLU A 246 -29.57 -1.43 25.26
N TYR A 247 -29.57 -1.15 23.95
CA TYR A 247 -28.71 -1.84 23.00
C TYR A 247 -27.22 -1.63 23.29
N MET A 248 -26.82 -0.37 23.50
CA MET A 248 -25.44 0.00 23.83
C MET A 248 -25.04 -0.49 25.22
N ALA A 249 -25.98 -0.57 26.16
CA ALA A 249 -25.75 -1.17 27.47
C ALA A 249 -25.48 -2.69 27.34
N GLY A 250 -26.23 -3.40 26.50
CA GLY A 250 -26.00 -4.82 26.22
C GLY A 250 -24.63 -5.07 25.57
N LEU A 251 -24.28 -4.27 24.55
CA LEU A 251 -22.96 -4.34 23.91
C LEU A 251 -21.83 -4.03 24.90
N GLY A 252 -21.98 -2.96 25.69
CA GLY A 252 -21.02 -2.57 26.71
C GLY A 252 -20.85 -3.64 27.78
N TRP A 253 -21.94 -4.24 28.23
CA TRP A 253 -21.93 -5.36 29.17
C TRP A 253 -21.18 -6.57 28.59
N GLY A 254 -21.46 -6.95 27.33
CA GLY A 254 -20.77 -8.06 26.68
C GLY A 254 -19.25 -7.86 26.61
N ILE A 255 -18.83 -6.65 26.22
CA ILE A 255 -17.41 -6.27 26.20
C ILE A 255 -16.78 -6.34 27.60
N GLN A 256 -17.50 -5.89 28.64
CA GLN A 256 -17.00 -5.85 30.01
C GLN A 256 -17.05 -7.21 30.72
N TYR A 257 -17.99 -8.08 30.35
CA TYR A 257 -18.15 -9.42 30.92
C TYR A 257 -16.88 -10.26 30.74
N ASN A 258 -16.25 -10.12 29.58
CA ASN A 258 -14.91 -10.65 29.34
C ASN A 258 -14.05 -9.56 28.69
N VAL A 259 -13.46 -8.69 29.52
CA VAL A 259 -12.69 -7.52 29.06
C VAL A 259 -11.61 -7.88 28.04
N ASN A 260 -10.90 -8.99 28.25
CA ASN A 260 -9.82 -9.42 27.35
C ASN A 260 -10.36 -9.81 25.97
N MET A 261 -11.40 -10.64 25.91
CA MET A 261 -12.05 -11.02 24.66
C MET A 261 -12.72 -9.81 24.00
N GLY A 262 -13.44 -9.00 24.77
CA GLY A 262 -14.17 -7.82 24.31
C GLY A 262 -13.27 -6.73 23.74
N ALA A 263 -12.20 -6.37 24.46
CA ALA A 263 -11.25 -5.34 24.03
C ALA A 263 -10.48 -5.77 22.77
N SER A 264 -9.98 -7.01 22.71
CA SER A 264 -9.29 -7.53 21.52
C SER A 264 -10.24 -7.68 20.32
N THR A 265 -11.51 -8.05 20.54
CA THR A 265 -12.53 -8.08 19.48
C THR A 265 -12.77 -6.68 18.91
N LEU A 266 -12.94 -5.69 19.79
CA LEU A 266 -13.17 -4.31 19.38
C LEU A 266 -11.96 -3.75 18.61
N LEU A 267 -10.75 -3.99 19.11
CA LEU A 267 -9.52 -3.62 18.40
C LEU A 267 -9.47 -4.25 17.00
N ALA A 268 -9.67 -5.56 16.90
CA ALA A 268 -9.65 -6.27 15.62
C ALA A 268 -10.71 -5.74 14.64
N ALA A 269 -11.94 -5.50 15.11
CA ALA A 269 -13.04 -4.99 14.31
C ALA A 269 -12.79 -3.55 13.81
N LEU A 270 -12.20 -2.69 14.63
CA LEU A 270 -11.88 -1.30 14.26
C LEU A 270 -10.63 -1.20 13.36
N THR A 271 -9.68 -2.13 13.50
CA THR A 271 -8.46 -2.16 12.67
C THR A 271 -8.71 -2.78 11.30
N ALA A 272 -9.66 -3.72 11.17
CA ALA A 272 -9.91 -4.42 9.91
C ALA A 272 -10.15 -3.48 8.70
N PRO A 273 -11.01 -2.45 8.76
CA PRO A 273 -11.26 -1.56 7.62
C PRO A 273 -10.00 -0.83 7.14
N LEU A 274 -9.13 -0.43 8.07
CA LEU A 274 -7.87 0.27 7.74
C LEU A 274 -6.94 -0.65 6.94
N VAL A 275 -6.74 -1.88 7.41
CA VAL A 275 -5.83 -2.84 6.75
C VAL A 275 -6.41 -3.30 5.41
N TRP A 276 -7.72 -3.48 5.32
CA TRP A 276 -8.41 -3.73 4.05
C TRP A 276 -8.25 -2.56 3.07
N GLY A 277 -8.37 -1.32 3.53
CA GLY A 277 -8.13 -0.14 2.71
C GLY A 277 -6.72 -0.12 2.10
N LEU A 278 -5.70 -0.39 2.92
CA LEU A 278 -4.31 -0.47 2.47
C LEU A 278 -4.09 -1.62 1.47
N LEU A 279 -4.68 -2.80 1.73
CA LEU A 279 -4.59 -3.94 0.83
C LEU A 279 -5.26 -3.65 -0.52
N LEU A 280 -6.49 -3.13 -0.50
CA LEU A 280 -7.24 -2.80 -1.72
C LEU A 280 -6.54 -1.72 -2.53
N TYR A 281 -5.99 -0.71 -1.87
CA TYR A 281 -5.19 0.31 -2.54
C TYR A 281 -3.94 -0.30 -3.19
N THR A 282 -3.22 -1.17 -2.48
CA THR A 282 -2.05 -1.87 -3.05
C THR A 282 -2.44 -2.75 -4.24
N ILE A 283 -3.56 -3.47 -4.17
CA ILE A 283 -4.10 -4.24 -5.30
C ILE A 283 -4.48 -3.33 -6.47
N TYR A 284 -5.05 -2.15 -6.21
CA TYR A 284 -5.36 -1.16 -7.22
C TYR A 284 -4.10 -0.63 -7.92
N LEU A 285 -3.02 -0.35 -7.17
CA LEU A 285 -1.74 0.04 -7.76
C LEU A 285 -1.18 -1.05 -8.68
N ILE A 286 -1.26 -2.32 -8.26
CA ILE A 286 -0.88 -3.47 -9.09
C ILE A 286 -1.78 -3.55 -10.33
N TYR A 287 -3.09 -3.33 -10.19
CA TYR A 287 -4.02 -3.28 -11.32
C TYR A 287 -3.62 -2.22 -12.34
N CYS A 288 -3.23 -1.02 -11.90
CA CYS A 288 -2.77 0.06 -12.77
C CYS A 288 -1.30 -0.08 -13.23
N GLY A 289 -0.56 -1.12 -12.83
CA GLY A 289 0.86 -1.27 -13.17
C GLY A 289 1.77 -0.20 -12.56
N THR A 290 1.31 0.52 -11.54
CA THR A 290 2.00 1.67 -10.93
C THR A 290 2.45 1.36 -9.50
N THR A 291 3.39 2.15 -9.00
CA THR A 291 3.82 2.15 -7.60
C THR A 291 3.31 3.41 -6.88
N THR A 292 3.28 3.41 -5.56
CA THR A 292 2.95 4.59 -4.74
C THR A 292 3.85 5.77 -5.11
N ASN A 293 5.15 5.52 -5.30
CA ASN A 293 6.11 6.55 -5.71
C ASN A 293 5.84 7.11 -7.12
N GLU A 294 5.33 6.30 -8.05
CA GLU A 294 4.94 6.77 -9.38
C GLU A 294 3.65 7.58 -9.33
N THR A 295 2.66 7.14 -8.54
CA THR A 295 1.40 7.87 -8.35
C THR A 295 1.63 9.30 -7.83
N LEU A 296 2.56 9.48 -6.88
CA LEU A 296 2.94 10.80 -6.38
C LEU A 296 3.58 11.70 -7.44
N LYS A 297 4.29 11.13 -8.42
CA LYS A 297 4.80 11.92 -9.55
C LYS A 297 3.68 12.25 -10.52
N TRP A 298 2.79 11.30 -10.79
CA TRP A 298 1.64 11.51 -11.67
C TRP A 298 0.68 12.57 -11.15
N SER A 299 0.56 12.75 -9.83
CA SER A 299 -0.23 13.86 -9.27
C SER A 299 0.36 15.23 -9.62
N GLU A 300 1.69 15.39 -9.60
CA GLU A 300 2.35 16.62 -10.05
C GLU A 300 2.10 16.86 -11.54
N TRP A 301 2.26 15.82 -12.36
CA TRP A 301 1.95 15.88 -13.79
C TRP A 301 0.49 16.25 -14.08
N ARG A 302 -0.46 15.79 -13.27
CA ARG A 302 -1.88 16.13 -13.44
C ARG A 302 -2.12 17.62 -13.21
N GLU A 303 -1.39 18.25 -12.29
CA GLU A 303 -1.42 19.71 -12.11
C GLU A 303 -0.85 20.42 -13.34
N ASP A 304 0.32 19.98 -13.83
CA ASP A 304 0.94 20.54 -15.03
C ASP A 304 0.06 20.39 -16.29
N MET A 305 -0.62 19.25 -16.46
CA MET A 305 -1.58 19.01 -17.54
C MET A 305 -2.77 19.96 -17.47
N ARG A 306 -3.34 20.15 -16.28
CA ARG A 306 -4.47 21.05 -16.05
C ARG A 306 -4.10 22.51 -16.34
N ASP A 307 -2.87 22.90 -15.98
CA ASP A 307 -2.35 24.24 -16.21
C ASP A 307 -1.86 24.41 -17.67
N GLY A 308 -1.87 23.33 -18.46
CA GLY A 308 -1.53 23.33 -19.88
C GLY A 308 -0.03 23.27 -20.16
N PHE A 309 0.81 22.88 -19.21
CA PHE A 309 2.27 22.82 -19.38
C PHE A 309 2.79 21.49 -19.96
N ALA A 310 1.95 20.47 -20.06
CA ALA A 310 2.34 19.13 -20.50
C ALA A 310 2.16 18.90 -22.01
N PHE A 311 3.17 18.31 -22.64
CA PHE A 311 3.17 17.95 -24.06
C PHE A 311 3.72 16.55 -24.28
N ARG A 312 3.16 15.84 -25.26
CA ARG A 312 3.63 14.54 -25.72
C ARG A 312 3.98 14.57 -27.20
N ARG A 313 4.78 13.61 -27.64
CA ARG A 313 4.89 13.24 -29.05
C ARG A 313 5.26 11.77 -29.23
N PRO A 314 5.01 11.19 -30.41
CA PRO A 314 5.36 9.80 -30.71
C PRO A 314 6.87 9.51 -30.61
N MET A 315 7.21 8.31 -30.16
CA MET A 315 8.56 7.76 -30.19
C MET A 315 8.67 6.68 -31.27
N PRO A 316 9.65 6.79 -32.19
CA PRO A 316 9.79 5.80 -33.27
C PRO A 316 10.28 4.46 -32.72
N ALA A 317 9.63 3.38 -33.16
CA ALA A 317 9.94 2.01 -32.69
C ALA A 317 11.36 1.54 -33.06
N ASN A 318 11.95 2.08 -34.13
CA ASN A 318 13.30 1.78 -34.60
C ASN A 318 14.36 2.77 -34.11
N ARG A 319 14.08 3.53 -33.03
CA ARG A 319 15.04 4.48 -32.47
C ARG A 319 16.36 3.81 -32.08
N LEU A 320 17.46 4.52 -32.32
CA LEU A 320 18.77 4.11 -31.84
C LEU A 320 18.91 4.48 -30.36
N LYS A 321 19.05 3.47 -29.50
CA LYS A 321 19.29 3.66 -28.06
C LYS A 321 20.75 4.07 -27.83
N ASN A 322 20.98 4.99 -26.90
CA ASN A 322 22.34 5.32 -26.47
C ASN A 322 22.76 4.34 -25.35
N GLU A 323 23.55 3.34 -25.73
CA GLU A 323 23.98 2.24 -24.84
C GLU A 323 24.77 2.70 -23.60
N ARG A 324 25.24 3.96 -23.57
CA ARG A 324 25.91 4.54 -22.39
C ARG A 324 24.93 4.87 -21.25
N VAL A 325 23.67 5.11 -21.57
CA VAL A 325 22.66 5.63 -20.62
C VAL A 325 21.37 4.82 -20.61
N GLU A 326 21.22 3.89 -21.54
CA GLU A 326 20.05 3.03 -21.70
C GLU A 326 20.50 1.64 -22.14
N PRO A 327 19.94 0.54 -21.61
CA PRO A 327 20.27 -0.79 -22.07
C PRO A 327 19.78 -1.03 -23.51
N ARG A 328 20.56 -1.78 -24.29
CA ARG A 328 20.19 -2.17 -25.66
C ARG A 328 18.90 -3.01 -25.70
N TYR A 329 18.74 -3.89 -24.72
CA TYR A 329 17.58 -4.77 -24.57
C TYR A 329 17.07 -4.73 -23.12
N THR A 330 15.76 -4.75 -22.96
CA THR A 330 15.11 -4.88 -21.66
C THR A 330 14.37 -6.21 -21.57
N ARG A 331 14.12 -6.67 -20.34
CA ARG A 331 13.33 -7.86 -20.05
C ARG A 331 11.82 -7.60 -20.13
N TRP A 332 11.44 -6.33 -20.05
CA TRP A 332 10.06 -5.89 -20.25
C TRP A 332 9.61 -6.17 -21.70
N PRO A 333 8.40 -6.69 -21.92
CA PRO A 333 7.94 -7.08 -23.25
C PRO A 333 7.51 -5.90 -24.15
N VAL A 334 7.34 -4.71 -23.58
CA VAL A 334 6.86 -3.50 -24.29
C VAL A 334 7.97 -2.45 -24.33
N GLU A 335 8.02 -1.68 -25.42
CA GLU A 335 8.95 -0.58 -25.61
C GLU A 335 8.22 0.77 -25.56
N VAL A 336 8.96 1.84 -25.30
CA VAL A 336 8.41 3.20 -25.25
C VAL A 336 7.87 3.66 -26.61
N VAL A 337 6.64 4.18 -26.62
CA VAL A 337 5.92 4.63 -27.84
C VAL A 337 5.65 6.13 -27.85
N GLN A 338 5.87 6.81 -26.73
CA GLN A 338 5.69 8.25 -26.59
C GLN A 338 6.75 8.85 -25.65
N ILE A 339 6.97 10.15 -25.77
CA ILE A 339 7.70 10.96 -24.79
C ILE A 339 6.74 12.00 -24.22
N LEU A 340 6.87 12.29 -22.93
CA LEU A 340 6.14 13.34 -22.24
C LEU A 340 7.12 14.36 -21.64
N VAL A 341 6.85 15.64 -21.83
CA VAL A 341 7.66 16.75 -21.31
C VAL A 341 6.77 17.87 -20.79
N THR A 342 7.27 18.62 -19.80
CA THR A 342 6.66 19.87 -19.35
C THR A 342 7.47 21.08 -19.79
N THR A 343 6.79 22.18 -20.07
CA THR A 343 7.42 23.47 -20.40
C THR A 343 7.04 24.54 -19.38
N GLN A 344 7.92 25.52 -19.18
CA GLN A 344 7.71 26.59 -18.19
C GLN A 344 6.84 27.74 -18.73
N ASP A 345 6.72 27.86 -20.04
CA ASP A 345 6.05 28.95 -20.75
C ASP A 345 4.68 28.55 -21.32
N GLY A 346 4.30 27.28 -21.20
CA GLY A 346 3.05 26.74 -21.75
C GLY A 346 3.04 26.65 -23.27
N GLN A 347 4.19 26.85 -23.92
CA GLN A 347 4.36 26.65 -25.35
C GLN A 347 4.92 25.26 -25.62
N PRO A 348 4.62 24.64 -26.77
CA PRO A 348 5.24 23.39 -27.14
C PRO A 348 6.77 23.58 -27.24
N PRO A 349 7.56 22.55 -26.89
CA PRO A 349 9.00 22.58 -27.11
C PRO A 349 9.30 22.88 -28.59
N ARG A 350 10.41 23.58 -28.84
CA ARG A 350 10.85 23.86 -30.20
C ARG A 350 11.22 22.57 -30.93
N ASP A 351 11.01 22.52 -32.24
CA ASP A 351 11.31 21.34 -33.05
C ASP A 351 12.82 21.02 -33.11
N ASP A 352 13.69 22.02 -32.92
CA ASP A 352 15.14 21.89 -32.85
C ASP A 352 15.66 21.51 -31.45
N ALA A 353 14.78 21.40 -30.45
CA ALA A 353 15.19 20.99 -29.11
C ALA A 353 15.78 19.57 -29.14
N PRO A 354 16.85 19.30 -28.36
CA PRO A 354 17.52 17.99 -28.31
C PRO A 354 16.72 16.96 -27.49
N LEU A 355 15.42 16.85 -27.78
CA LEU A 355 14.50 15.87 -27.20
C LEU A 355 14.35 14.70 -28.18
N PRO A 356 14.12 13.47 -27.70
CA PRO A 356 13.83 12.32 -28.56
C PRO A 356 12.37 12.31 -29.01
N GLY A 357 12.04 11.58 -30.08
CA GLY A 357 10.69 11.49 -30.65
C GLY A 357 10.56 12.23 -31.98
N GLU A 358 9.51 11.90 -32.73
CA GLU A 358 9.26 12.42 -34.08
C GLU A 358 7.82 12.94 -34.18
N GLY A 359 7.57 13.87 -35.10
CA GLY A 359 6.26 14.47 -35.31
C GLY A 359 5.96 15.67 -34.40
N PRO A 360 4.76 16.25 -34.53
CA PRO A 360 4.38 17.46 -33.82
C PRO A 360 4.17 17.20 -32.32
N TRP A 361 4.41 18.22 -31.51
CA TRP A 361 4.06 18.21 -30.09
C TRP A 361 2.56 18.38 -29.91
N GLU A 362 1.95 17.44 -29.19
CA GLU A 362 0.54 17.48 -28.79
C GLU A 362 0.45 17.87 -27.32
N ARG A 363 -0.44 18.80 -26.99
CA ARG A 363 -0.69 19.16 -25.58
C ARG A 363 -1.52 18.08 -24.91
N VAL A 364 -1.17 17.74 -23.67
CA VAL A 364 -1.84 16.71 -22.86
C VAL A 364 -2.64 17.37 -21.76
N TRP A 365 -3.92 17.01 -21.64
CA TRP A 365 -4.85 17.59 -20.66
C TRP A 365 -5.24 16.61 -19.56
N SER A 366 -5.08 15.30 -19.80
CA SER A 366 -5.45 14.25 -18.87
C SER A 366 -4.43 13.12 -18.87
N LEU A 367 -4.29 12.45 -17.72
CA LEU A 367 -3.54 11.19 -17.62
C LEU A 367 -4.13 10.08 -18.50
N GLY A 368 -5.43 10.15 -18.82
CA GLY A 368 -6.06 9.20 -19.74
C GLY A 368 -5.51 9.26 -21.16
N ASP A 369 -4.85 10.36 -21.53
CA ASP A 369 -4.17 10.51 -22.82
C ASP A 369 -2.73 9.98 -22.78
N VAL A 370 -2.24 9.52 -21.62
CA VAL A 370 -0.87 9.03 -21.46
C VAL A 370 -0.89 7.50 -21.36
N GLU A 371 -0.26 6.85 -22.32
CA GLU A 371 0.01 5.42 -22.28
C GLU A 371 0.99 5.07 -21.15
N ASN A 372 0.53 4.25 -20.21
CA ASN A 372 1.36 3.71 -19.14
C ASN A 372 2.14 2.49 -19.64
N LEU A 373 3.42 2.70 -19.97
CA LEU A 373 4.34 1.64 -20.44
C LEU A 373 4.43 0.43 -19.50
N TYR A 374 4.17 0.63 -18.21
CA TYR A 374 4.31 -0.43 -17.19
C TYR A 374 3.01 -1.14 -16.85
N ASP A 375 1.89 -0.77 -17.46
CA ASP A 375 0.63 -1.50 -17.31
C ASP A 375 0.47 -2.54 -18.43
N MET A 376 0.61 -3.83 -18.07
CA MET A 376 0.40 -4.96 -18.97
C MET A 376 -0.99 -5.60 -18.80
N GLY A 377 -1.84 -5.02 -17.95
CA GLY A 377 -3.07 -5.62 -17.48
C GLY A 377 -2.88 -6.41 -16.19
N PHE A 378 -3.97 -6.54 -15.42
CA PHE A 378 -3.94 -7.00 -14.03
C PHE A 378 -3.13 -8.28 -13.78
N TRP A 379 -3.35 -9.34 -14.56
CA TRP A 379 -2.70 -10.63 -14.32
C TRP A 379 -1.21 -10.60 -14.63
N ASP A 380 -0.80 -9.88 -15.67
CA ASP A 380 0.60 -9.73 -16.04
C ASP A 380 1.34 -8.83 -15.04
N ASN A 381 0.66 -7.79 -14.51
CA ASN A 381 1.17 -6.98 -13.41
C ASN A 381 1.34 -7.81 -12.12
N VAL A 382 0.40 -8.71 -11.81
CA VAL A 382 0.54 -9.64 -10.68
C VAL A 382 1.74 -10.58 -10.87
N VAL A 383 1.98 -11.06 -12.10
CA VAL A 383 3.16 -11.90 -12.41
C VAL A 383 4.47 -11.14 -12.20
N ASP A 384 4.52 -9.86 -12.59
CA ASP A 384 5.67 -8.98 -12.34
C ASP A 384 5.92 -8.79 -10.82
N VAL A 385 4.86 -8.60 -10.02
CA VAL A 385 4.96 -8.48 -8.56
C VAL A 385 5.41 -9.78 -7.89
N CYS A 386 4.90 -10.92 -8.35
CA CYS A 386 5.17 -12.25 -7.79
C CYS A 386 6.47 -12.88 -8.29
N GLU A 387 7.23 -12.19 -9.13
CA GLU A 387 8.55 -12.63 -9.63
C GLU A 387 8.52 -14.04 -10.26
N LEU A 388 7.42 -14.43 -10.92
CA LEU A 388 7.31 -15.74 -11.58
C LEU A 388 8.05 -15.80 -12.94
N SER A 389 8.82 -14.77 -13.30
CA SER A 389 9.60 -14.75 -14.52
C SER A 389 11.12 -14.65 -14.27
N LYS A 390 11.71 -15.84 -14.09
CA LYS A 390 13.07 -16.20 -14.54
C LYS A 390 14.26 -15.59 -13.77
N ILE A 391 14.48 -16.11 -12.56
CA ILE A 391 15.82 -16.22 -11.98
C ILE A 391 16.67 -17.27 -12.76
N GLU A 392 16.06 -18.24 -13.45
CA GLU A 392 16.81 -19.32 -14.14
C GLU A 392 17.36 -19.01 -15.53
N GLN A 393 17.01 -17.89 -16.18
CA GLN A 393 17.53 -17.57 -17.53
C GLN A 393 18.61 -16.49 -17.55
N GLY A 394 18.94 -15.88 -16.41
CA GLY A 394 19.98 -14.85 -16.30
C GLY A 394 21.37 -15.41 -15.98
N ALA A 395 21.45 -16.54 -15.28
CA ALA A 395 22.73 -17.12 -14.85
C ALA A 395 23.57 -17.68 -16.01
N THR A 396 22.96 -17.99 -17.16
CA THR A 396 23.66 -18.46 -18.37
C THR A 396 23.97 -17.37 -19.40
N LEU A 397 23.56 -16.12 -19.16
CA LEU A 397 23.85 -14.97 -20.03
C LEU A 397 24.89 -14.01 -19.46
N LEU A 398 25.32 -14.20 -18.21
CA LEU A 398 26.31 -13.34 -17.54
C LEU A 398 27.76 -13.84 -17.66
N ASP A 399 28.01 -15.03 -18.22
CA ASP A 399 29.37 -15.52 -18.53
C ASP A 399 30.00 -14.85 -19.77
N GLY A 400 29.30 -13.90 -20.41
CA GLY A 400 29.76 -13.27 -21.66
C GLY A 400 29.96 -11.75 -21.62
N ILE A 401 29.77 -11.09 -20.46
CA ILE A 401 29.96 -9.64 -20.37
C ILE A 401 31.32 -9.35 -19.73
N GLU A 402 32.37 -9.40 -20.55
CA GLU A 402 33.64 -8.77 -20.19
C GLU A 402 33.46 -7.24 -20.06
N PRO A 403 34.20 -6.58 -19.15
CA PRO A 403 34.15 -5.14 -19.01
C PRO A 403 34.62 -4.48 -20.32
N VAL A 404 33.75 -3.68 -20.94
CA VAL A 404 34.02 -3.06 -22.25
C VAL A 404 35.14 -2.01 -22.12
N GLU A 405 36.35 -2.40 -22.53
CA GLU A 405 37.38 -1.48 -23.04
C GLU A 405 37.02 -0.99 -24.45
N SER A 406 37.37 0.25 -24.72
CA SER A 406 37.06 0.97 -25.95
C SER A 406 37.74 0.38 -27.18
N THR A 407 36.99 -0.07 -28.20
CA THR A 407 37.37 0.11 -29.63
C THR A 407 36.26 -0.27 -30.62
N GLN A 408 36.25 0.45 -31.75
CA GLN A 408 35.36 0.32 -32.91
C GLN A 408 35.47 -1.05 -33.64
N ARG A 409 34.35 -1.57 -34.17
CA ARG A 409 34.13 -1.81 -35.63
C ARG A 409 32.79 -2.50 -35.98
N GLN A 410 32.21 -1.97 -37.05
CA GLN A 410 31.30 -2.47 -38.10
C GLN A 410 30.75 -3.93 -38.07
N GLY A 411 29.44 -4.06 -38.32
CA GLY A 411 28.95 -4.85 -39.46
C GLY A 411 27.97 -6.02 -39.23
N THR A 412 26.75 -5.85 -39.76
CA THR A 412 25.90 -6.85 -40.48
C THR A 412 24.90 -7.76 -39.74
N ASN A 413 23.61 -7.44 -40.00
CA ASN A 413 22.48 -8.24 -40.50
C ASN A 413 21.84 -9.44 -39.75
N MET A 414 20.51 -9.27 -39.62
CA MET A 414 19.39 -10.21 -39.85
C MET A 414 18.95 -11.25 -38.79
N SER A 415 17.82 -10.90 -38.18
CA SER A 415 16.54 -11.63 -38.12
C SER A 415 16.47 -13.08 -37.61
N ARG A 416 15.66 -13.28 -36.55
CA ARG A 416 14.60 -14.30 -36.44
C ARG A 416 13.70 -14.03 -35.22
N PRO A 417 12.36 -14.15 -35.34
CA PRO A 417 11.45 -14.12 -34.19
C PRO A 417 11.38 -15.52 -33.55
N TYR A 418 11.46 -15.61 -32.23
CA TYR A 418 11.18 -16.88 -31.54
C TYR A 418 9.69 -17.00 -31.18
N PRO A 419 9.13 -18.22 -31.27
CA PRO A 419 7.69 -18.46 -31.20
C PRO A 419 7.19 -18.42 -29.75
N PHE A 420 5.96 -17.92 -29.60
CA PHE A 420 5.10 -18.15 -28.44
C PHE A 420 5.19 -19.61 -27.98
N ARG A 421 5.63 -19.83 -26.73
CA ARG A 421 5.49 -21.12 -26.05
C ARG A 421 4.62 -21.00 -24.82
N ARG A 422 3.71 -21.97 -24.76
CA ARG A 422 2.69 -22.28 -23.76
C ARG A 422 3.33 -23.03 -22.58
N PHE A 423 2.77 -22.85 -21.37
CA PHE A 423 3.03 -23.56 -20.09
C PHE A 423 4.24 -23.06 -19.24
N GLN A 424 4.20 -23.02 -17.90
CA GLN A 424 3.60 -23.92 -16.89
C GLN A 424 2.88 -23.19 -15.72
N LYS A 425 1.71 -23.71 -15.32
CA LYS A 425 0.82 -23.21 -14.26
C LYS A 425 1.14 -23.71 -12.83
N VAL A 426 2.34 -24.19 -12.54
CA VAL A 426 2.56 -25.00 -11.31
C VAL A 426 2.88 -24.16 -10.06
N GLY A 427 3.38 -22.92 -10.19
CA GLY A 427 3.65 -22.04 -9.03
C GLY A 427 2.48 -21.13 -8.61
N LEU A 428 1.64 -20.72 -9.56
CA LEU A 428 0.50 -19.82 -9.30
C LEU A 428 -0.56 -20.50 -8.42
N LEU A 429 -0.72 -21.82 -8.55
CA LEU A 429 -1.73 -22.61 -7.82
C LEU A 429 -1.51 -22.62 -6.30
N SER A 430 -0.28 -22.53 -5.80
CA SER A 430 -0.02 -22.68 -4.35
C SER A 430 -0.35 -21.41 -3.55
N LEU A 431 -0.01 -20.22 -4.08
CA LEU A 431 -0.30 -18.93 -3.44
C LEU A 431 -1.74 -18.47 -3.70
N THR A 432 -2.29 -18.71 -4.90
CA THR A 432 -3.71 -18.48 -5.15
C THR A 432 -4.59 -19.47 -4.40
N ALA A 433 -4.19 -20.74 -4.19
CA ALA A 433 -4.93 -21.66 -3.32
C ALA A 433 -4.89 -21.27 -1.84
N LEU A 434 -3.82 -20.61 -1.36
CA LEU A 434 -3.79 -20.06 0.00
C LEU A 434 -4.71 -18.83 0.13
N PHE A 435 -4.67 -17.92 -0.85
CA PHE A 435 -5.47 -16.69 -0.85
C PHE A 435 -6.97 -16.97 -1.09
N PHE A 436 -7.32 -17.72 -2.14
CA PHE A 436 -8.70 -18.10 -2.45
C PHE A 436 -9.21 -19.25 -1.57
N GLY A 437 -8.38 -20.23 -1.23
CA GLY A 437 -8.78 -21.30 -0.30
C GLY A 437 -9.02 -20.77 1.11
N GLY A 438 -8.21 -19.82 1.59
CA GLY A 438 -8.45 -19.09 2.83
C GLY A 438 -9.75 -18.28 2.80
N LEU A 439 -10.01 -17.55 1.70
CA LEU A 439 -11.25 -16.79 1.49
C LEU A 439 -12.48 -17.70 1.40
N THR A 440 -12.40 -18.85 0.72
CA THR A 440 -13.49 -19.82 0.62
C THR A 440 -13.75 -20.52 1.94
N LEU A 441 -12.71 -20.92 2.69
CA LEU A 441 -12.87 -21.48 4.05
C LEU A 441 -13.46 -20.44 5.02
N MET A 442 -13.18 -19.16 4.83
CA MET A 442 -13.79 -18.07 5.58
C MET A 442 -15.25 -17.80 5.19
N LEU A 443 -15.58 -17.77 3.90
CA LEU A 443 -16.98 -17.59 3.47
C LEU A 443 -17.85 -18.78 3.91
N VAL A 444 -17.28 -19.99 3.94
CA VAL A 444 -17.93 -21.18 4.53
C VAL A 444 -18.00 -21.06 6.05
N GLY A 445 -16.96 -20.55 6.72
CA GLY A 445 -16.95 -20.32 8.17
C GLY A 445 -17.89 -19.22 8.65
N VAL A 446 -17.98 -18.10 7.90
CA VAL A 446 -18.93 -17.01 8.13
C VAL A 446 -20.33 -17.49 7.85
N ASN A 447 -20.61 -18.20 6.74
CA ASN A 447 -21.93 -18.82 6.53
C ASN A 447 -22.28 -19.87 7.62
N ALA A 448 -21.30 -20.58 8.16
CA ALA A 448 -21.51 -21.51 9.27
C ALA A 448 -21.71 -20.80 10.63
N LEU A 449 -21.21 -19.57 10.79
CA LEU A 449 -21.38 -18.73 11.98
C LEU A 449 -22.61 -17.81 11.90
N THR A 450 -23.09 -17.48 10.69
CA THR A 450 -24.32 -16.72 10.43
C THR A 450 -25.52 -17.59 10.10
N GLY A 451 -25.32 -18.88 9.82
CA GLY A 451 -26.38 -19.88 9.84
C GLY A 451 -26.86 -20.09 11.27
N PRO A 452 -28.12 -20.52 11.48
CA PRO A 452 -28.59 -20.84 12.83
C PRO A 452 -27.66 -21.90 13.41
N LEU A 453 -26.89 -21.53 14.45
CA LEU A 453 -26.19 -22.49 15.31
C LEU A 453 -27.25 -23.50 15.74
N GLY A 454 -27.16 -24.72 15.21
CA GLY A 454 -28.15 -25.77 15.39
C GLY A 454 -28.37 -26.08 16.86
N LEU A 455 -29.33 -25.38 17.46
CA LEU A 455 -29.99 -25.73 18.70
C LEU A 455 -31.42 -26.13 18.32
N PRO A 456 -31.94 -27.24 18.87
CA PRO A 456 -33.28 -27.73 18.53
C PRO A 456 -34.30 -26.76 19.14
N TYR A 457 -34.90 -25.92 18.29
CA TYR A 457 -36.05 -25.12 18.67
C TYR A 457 -37.08 -25.18 17.55
N ASP A 458 -38.12 -25.97 17.76
CA ASP A 458 -39.28 -26.08 16.89
C ASP A 458 -40.11 -24.78 16.98
N ALA A 459 -40.25 -24.08 15.84
CA ALA A 459 -41.25 -23.02 15.69
C ALA A 459 -41.66 -22.87 14.20
N PRO A 460 -42.91 -22.44 13.92
CA PRO A 460 -43.67 -22.88 12.76
C PRO A 460 -43.45 -22.04 11.50
N THR A 461 -43.64 -22.69 10.37
CA THR A 461 -43.55 -22.17 9.00
C THR A 461 -44.59 -21.09 8.73
N GLY A 462 -44.14 -19.88 8.41
CA GLY A 462 -44.94 -18.78 7.87
C GLY A 462 -44.32 -18.26 6.57
N GLU A 463 -45.03 -18.46 5.46
CA GLU A 463 -44.75 -17.91 4.13
C GLU A 463 -44.57 -16.39 4.17
N ASN A 464 -43.49 -15.90 3.58
CA ASN A 464 -43.45 -14.69 2.72
C ASN A 464 -42.02 -14.48 2.21
N GLN A 465 -41.73 -14.89 0.97
CA GLN A 465 -40.55 -14.45 0.24
C GLN A 465 -40.81 -13.10 -0.46
N PRO A 466 -39.95 -12.08 -0.32
CA PRO A 466 -39.90 -10.98 -1.27
C PRO A 466 -38.99 -11.34 -2.45
N ARG A 467 -39.48 -11.02 -3.66
CA ARG A 467 -38.78 -11.14 -4.95
C ARG A 467 -37.50 -10.33 -4.97
N TRP A 468 -36.40 -10.95 -5.41
CA TRP A 468 -35.15 -10.28 -5.72
C TRP A 468 -35.32 -9.42 -6.98
N LEU A 469 -35.21 -8.10 -6.83
CA LEU A 469 -34.95 -7.19 -7.93
C LEU A 469 -33.49 -7.38 -8.38
N SER A 470 -33.33 -7.85 -9.62
CA SER A 470 -32.09 -7.82 -10.37
C SER A 470 -31.61 -6.37 -10.52
N LEU A 471 -30.53 -6.01 -9.82
CA LEU A 471 -29.78 -4.77 -10.04
C LEU A 471 -28.52 -5.12 -10.83
N GLU A 472 -28.45 -4.61 -12.05
CA GLU A 472 -27.23 -4.56 -12.84
C GLU A 472 -26.18 -3.66 -12.16
N PRO A 473 -24.88 -3.96 -12.27
CA PRO A 473 -23.84 -3.14 -11.65
C PRO A 473 -23.70 -1.81 -12.40
N PRO A 474 -23.61 -0.66 -11.70
CA PRO A 474 -23.29 0.60 -12.36
C PRO A 474 -21.81 0.62 -12.77
N ILE A 475 -21.57 1.05 -14.00
CA ILE A 475 -20.27 1.48 -14.51
C ILE A 475 -19.91 2.76 -13.74
N LEU A 476 -19.01 2.66 -12.75
CA LEU A 476 -18.48 3.81 -12.03
C LEU A 476 -17.22 4.32 -12.74
N ALA A 477 -17.36 5.48 -13.36
CA ALA A 477 -16.25 6.32 -13.81
C ALA A 477 -15.46 6.87 -12.61
N CYS A 478 -14.17 7.13 -12.86
CA CYS A 478 -13.20 7.84 -12.01
C CYS A 478 -13.79 9.08 -11.31
N ASP A 479 -13.26 9.45 -10.13
CA ASP A 479 -12.95 10.86 -9.74
C ASP A 479 -13.11 11.24 -8.24
N SER A 480 -13.34 10.32 -7.27
CA SER A 480 -13.69 10.80 -5.91
C SER A 480 -12.92 10.32 -4.67
N TRP A 481 -11.88 9.48 -4.79
CA TRP A 481 -11.25 8.87 -3.59
C TRP A 481 -9.76 9.14 -3.33
N GLU A 482 -9.07 9.92 -4.17
CA GLU A 482 -7.59 10.07 -4.10
C GLU A 482 -7.10 10.98 -2.94
N TRP A 483 -7.86 11.99 -2.51
CA TRP A 483 -7.37 13.03 -1.60
C TRP A 483 -7.20 12.62 -0.12
N ALA A 484 -7.79 11.51 0.31
CA ALA A 484 -7.75 11.10 1.72
C ALA A 484 -6.44 10.38 2.12
N TRP A 485 -5.67 9.88 1.15
CA TRP A 485 -4.53 9.01 1.41
C TRP A 485 -3.18 9.73 1.36
N ASP A 486 -3.04 10.81 0.58
CA ASP A 486 -1.82 11.63 0.49
C ASP A 486 -1.47 12.38 1.80
N ALA A 487 -2.37 12.37 2.79
CA ALA A 487 -2.12 12.93 4.11
C ALA A 487 -1.51 11.92 5.11
N CYS A 488 -1.59 10.61 4.85
CA CYS A 488 -1.15 9.58 5.79
C CYS A 488 0.25 8.99 5.51
N LEU A 489 0.89 9.40 4.41
CA LEU A 489 2.28 9.10 4.05
C LEU A 489 3.11 10.40 4.08
#